data_AF-A0A7L5XUW6-F1
#
_entry.id   AF-A0A7L5XUW6-F1
#
_cell.length_a   1.000
_cell.length_b   1.000
_cell.length_c   1.000
_cell.angle_alpha   90.00
_cell.angle_beta   90.00
_cell.angle_gamma   90.00
#
_symmetry.space_group_name_H-M   'P 1'
#
loop_
_entity.id
_entity.type
_entity.pdbx_description
1 polymer ?
#
loop_
_entity_poly.entity_id
_entity_poly.type
_entity_poly.pdbx_seq_one_letter_code
_entity_poly.pdbx_strand_id
1 'polypeptide(L)'
;MSRSRHEPRPRPDCDVPPFEHTPFDLVLFDMDDVLARYEPETRIAALAAATGRPAAAIRAAIWDSDYFELADAGRWDAAGCLAEFSARIGAPVSRALWVETRRVSLKPFPDMLALVAELKAGGTTVGLLTNNDLLALEGSTR
;
A
#
# COMPACT_ATOMS: atom_id res chain seq x y z
N MET A 1 -22.17 -61.50 -19.31
CA MET A 1 -21.32 -60.46 -18.69
C MET A 1 -22.05 -59.13 -18.78
N SER A 2 -22.79 -58.73 -17.73
CA SER A 2 -23.55 -57.48 -17.70
C SER A 2 -22.84 -56.49 -16.78
N ARG A 3 -22.36 -55.37 -17.32
CA ARG A 3 -21.70 -54.31 -16.54
C ARG A 3 -22.80 -53.47 -15.87
N SER A 4 -22.91 -53.57 -14.56
CA SER A 4 -23.74 -52.66 -13.77
C SER A 4 -23.17 -51.25 -13.90
N ARG A 5 -23.91 -50.33 -14.53
CA ARG A 5 -23.57 -48.91 -14.55
C ARG A 5 -23.73 -48.39 -13.13
N HIS A 6 -22.63 -47.88 -12.57
CA HIS A 6 -22.67 -47.14 -11.32
C HIS A 6 -23.22 -45.75 -11.64
N GLU A 7 -24.47 -45.49 -11.28
CA GLU A 7 -25.02 -44.14 -11.37
C GLU A 7 -24.42 -43.28 -10.25
N PRO A 8 -23.93 -42.06 -10.56
CA PRO A 8 -23.39 -41.17 -9.55
C PRO A 8 -24.53 -40.67 -8.66
N ARG A 9 -24.31 -40.70 -7.34
CA ARG A 9 -25.21 -40.15 -6.34
C ARG A 9 -25.45 -38.65 -6.65
N PRO A 10 -26.69 -38.15 -6.63
CA PRO A 10 -26.94 -36.72 -6.79
C PRO A 10 -26.17 -35.96 -5.70
N ARG A 11 -25.49 -34.89 -6.09
CA ARG A 11 -24.89 -33.98 -5.11
C ARG A 11 -26.03 -33.39 -4.27
N PRO A 12 -25.90 -33.29 -2.95
CA PRO A 12 -26.89 -32.56 -2.17
C PRO A 12 -26.93 -31.13 -2.72
N ASP A 13 -28.15 -30.63 -2.97
CA ASP A 13 -28.37 -29.23 -3.29
C ASP A 13 -27.79 -28.41 -2.15
N CYS A 14 -26.67 -27.76 -2.44
CA CYS A 14 -26.01 -26.88 -1.49
C CYS A 14 -26.78 -25.57 -1.54
N ASP A 15 -27.91 -25.52 -0.84
CA ASP A 15 -28.53 -24.26 -0.43
C ASP A 15 -27.58 -23.59 0.57
N VAL A 16 -26.55 -22.94 0.04
CA VAL A 16 -25.82 -21.92 0.80
C VAL A 16 -26.73 -20.70 0.83
N PRO A 17 -27.27 -20.31 2.00
CA PRO A 17 -28.02 -19.07 2.09
C PRO A 17 -27.13 -17.91 1.62
N PRO A 18 -27.71 -16.84 1.05
CA PRO A 18 -26.94 -15.61 0.82
C PRO A 18 -26.28 -15.23 2.15
N PHE A 19 -25.03 -14.76 2.12
CA PHE A 19 -24.33 -14.31 3.32
C PHE A 19 -25.13 -13.16 3.96
N GLU A 20 -26.03 -13.47 4.89
CA GLU A 20 -26.82 -12.48 5.64
C GLU A 20 -25.94 -11.67 6.61
N HIS A 21 -24.68 -12.10 6.79
CA HIS A 21 -23.63 -11.36 7.49
C HIS A 21 -22.34 -11.45 6.68
N THR A 22 -21.67 -10.31 6.48
CA THR A 22 -20.27 -10.33 6.07
C THR A 22 -19.47 -11.09 7.14
N PRO A 23 -18.65 -12.09 6.79
CA PRO A 23 -18.03 -13.00 7.76
C PRO A 23 -17.02 -12.34 8.70
N PHE A 24 -16.73 -11.05 8.51
CA PHE A 24 -15.75 -10.28 9.27
C PHE A 24 -16.32 -8.90 9.63
N ASP A 25 -16.24 -8.54 10.90
CA ASP A 25 -16.64 -7.22 11.41
C ASP A 25 -15.65 -6.11 11.01
N LEU A 26 -14.38 -6.48 10.82
CA LEU A 26 -13.28 -5.58 10.45
C LEU A 26 -12.34 -6.25 9.43
N VAL A 27 -11.98 -5.52 8.38
CA VAL A 27 -10.92 -5.88 7.45
C VAL A 27 -9.88 -4.76 7.41
N LEU A 28 -8.61 -5.12 7.61
CA LEU A 28 -7.47 -4.21 7.50
C LEU A 28 -6.73 -4.49 6.19
N PHE A 29 -6.52 -3.44 5.39
CA PHE A 29 -5.70 -3.51 4.18
C PHE A 29 -4.35 -2.85 4.44
N ASP A 30 -3.29 -3.43 3.88
CA ASP A 30 -2.05 -2.69 3.63
C ASP A 30 -2.23 -1.79 2.39
N MET A 31 -1.29 -0.88 2.13
CA MET A 31 -1.29 0.03 0.99
C MET A 31 -0.40 -0.47 -0.14
N ASP A 32 0.91 -0.51 0.11
CA ASP A 32 1.93 -0.78 -0.90
C ASP A 32 1.87 -2.26 -1.31
N ASP A 33 1.76 -2.50 -2.61
CA ASP A 33 1.55 -3.80 -3.26
C ASP A 33 0.28 -4.57 -2.82
N VAL A 34 -0.66 -3.90 -2.12
CA VAL A 34 -2.00 -4.42 -1.80
C VAL A 34 -3.12 -3.58 -2.42
N LEU A 35 -3.18 -2.27 -2.13
CA LEU A 35 -4.15 -1.36 -2.74
C LEU A 35 -3.58 -0.65 -3.97
N ALA A 36 -2.25 -0.52 -4.04
CA ALA A 36 -1.55 0.06 -5.16
C ALA A 36 -0.17 -0.59 -5.34
N ARG A 37 0.25 -0.80 -6.58
CA ARG A 37 1.63 -1.16 -6.87
C ARG A 37 2.55 0.00 -6.53
N TYR A 38 3.58 -0.26 -5.73
CA TYR A 38 4.61 0.74 -5.45
C TYR A 38 5.75 0.64 -6.47
N GLU A 39 6.12 1.77 -7.08
CA GLU A 39 7.17 1.86 -8.10
C GLU A 39 8.34 2.74 -7.63
N PRO A 40 9.34 2.16 -6.94
CA PRO A 40 10.45 2.93 -6.38
C PRO A 40 11.25 3.67 -7.46
N GLU A 41 11.44 3.08 -8.64
CA GLU A 41 12.15 3.74 -9.75
C GLU A 41 11.44 5.01 -10.24
N THR A 42 10.10 4.99 -10.29
CA THR A 42 9.31 6.17 -10.65
C THR A 42 9.53 7.30 -9.63
N ARG A 43 9.57 6.95 -8.33
CA ARG A 43 9.84 7.91 -7.25
C ARG A 43 11.25 8.48 -7.32
N ILE A 44 12.25 7.61 -7.52
CA ILE A 44 13.66 7.99 -7.64
C ILE A 44 13.86 8.92 -8.83
N ALA A 45 13.30 8.60 -10.00
CA ALA A 45 13.39 9.43 -11.19
C ALA A 45 12.76 10.82 -10.98
N ALA A 46 11.58 10.89 -10.35
CA ALA A 46 10.93 12.15 -10.04
C ALA A 46 11.74 13.01 -9.05
N LEU A 47 12.34 12.39 -8.04
CA LEU A 47 13.25 13.08 -7.11
C LEU A 47 14.52 13.56 -7.81
N ALA A 48 15.12 12.74 -8.68
CA ALA A 48 16.31 13.11 -9.44
C ALA A 48 16.03 14.33 -10.32
N ALA A 49 14.90 14.32 -11.03
CA ALA A 49 14.47 15.45 -11.86
C ALA A 49 14.26 16.74 -11.05
N ALA A 50 13.63 16.64 -9.87
CA ALA A 50 13.33 17.80 -9.04
C ALA A 50 14.54 18.36 -8.28
N THR A 51 15.49 17.52 -7.90
CA THR A 51 16.64 17.90 -7.05
C THR A 51 17.93 18.12 -7.83
N GLY A 52 17.99 17.68 -9.09
CA GLY A 52 19.21 17.67 -9.91
C GLY A 52 20.26 16.64 -9.45
N ARG A 53 19.91 15.76 -8.52
CA ARG A 53 20.81 14.71 -8.00
C ARG A 53 20.74 13.46 -8.88
N PRO A 54 21.85 12.72 -9.08
CA PRO A 54 21.81 11.48 -9.85
C PRO A 54 20.88 10.44 -9.23
N ALA A 55 20.05 9.78 -10.05
CA ALA A 55 19.12 8.74 -9.59
C ALA A 55 19.83 7.62 -8.81
N ALA A 56 21.00 7.17 -9.27
CA ALA A 56 21.80 6.16 -8.58
C ALA A 56 22.27 6.62 -7.19
N ALA A 57 22.61 7.91 -7.03
CA ALA A 57 23.00 8.46 -5.74
C ALA A 57 21.79 8.56 -4.77
N ILE A 58 20.62 8.95 -5.28
CA ILE A 58 19.37 8.96 -4.51
C ILE A 58 19.01 7.54 -4.05
N ARG A 59 19.06 6.57 -4.97
CA ARG A 59 18.83 5.15 -4.67
C ARG A 59 19.73 4.68 -3.54
N ALA A 60 21.04 4.87 -3.68
CA ALA A 60 22.01 4.46 -2.66
C ALA A 60 21.78 5.16 -1.30
N ALA A 61 21.43 6.44 -1.32
CA ALA A 61 21.26 7.24 -0.09
C ALA A 61 19.97 6.95 0.67
N ILE A 62 18.94 6.43 0.01
CA ILE A 62 17.61 6.24 0.58
C ILE A 62 17.19 4.76 0.52
N TRP A 63 17.02 4.20 -0.68
CA TRP A 63 16.45 2.86 -0.87
C TRP A 63 17.41 1.73 -0.53
N ASP A 64 18.69 1.88 -0.80
CA ASP A 64 19.70 0.87 -0.49
C ASP A 64 20.36 1.16 0.88
N SER A 65 19.73 2.00 1.70
CA SER A 65 20.20 2.45 3.02
C SER A 65 19.25 2.02 4.14
N ASP A 66 19.62 2.32 5.39
CA ASP A 66 18.79 2.11 6.58
C ASP A 66 17.66 3.15 6.77
N TYR A 67 17.47 4.08 5.82
CA TYR A 67 16.54 5.20 5.99
C TYR A 67 15.11 4.74 6.31
N PHE A 68 14.52 3.89 5.46
CA PHE A 68 13.13 3.46 5.63
C PHE A 68 12.94 2.62 6.89
N GLU A 69 13.89 1.73 7.20
CA GLU A 69 13.86 0.93 8.43
C GLU A 69 13.80 1.83 9.67
N LEU A 70 14.67 2.85 9.73
CA LEU A 70 14.69 3.79 10.85
C LEU A 70 13.45 4.68 10.89
N ALA A 71 13.00 5.18 9.73
CA ALA A 71 11.84 6.06 9.64
C ALA A 71 10.54 5.33 10.04
N ASP A 72 10.34 4.11 9.56
CA ASP A 72 9.18 3.27 9.88
C ASP A 72 9.19 2.83 11.35
N ALA A 73 10.37 2.66 11.95
CA ALA A 73 10.53 2.43 13.38
C ALA A 73 10.29 3.68 14.25
N GLY A 74 9.97 4.83 13.64
CA GLY A 74 9.72 6.08 14.35
C GLY A 74 10.97 6.71 14.95
N ARG A 75 12.15 6.46 14.36
CA ARG A 75 13.43 7.06 14.81
C ARG A 75 13.38 8.59 14.86
N TRP A 76 12.62 9.19 13.96
CA TRP A 76 12.44 10.64 13.84
C TRP A 76 10.94 10.98 13.80
N ASP A 77 10.59 12.18 14.25
CA ASP A 77 9.28 12.76 13.98
C ASP A 77 9.14 13.15 12.48
N ALA A 78 7.96 13.61 12.05
CA ALA A 78 7.71 13.94 10.65
C ALA A 78 8.70 14.98 10.08
N ALA A 79 8.98 16.04 10.84
CA ALA A 79 9.94 17.07 10.45
C ALA A 79 11.37 16.52 10.37
N GLY A 80 11.76 15.66 11.32
CA GLY A 80 13.03 14.96 11.34
C GLY A 80 13.19 13.99 10.18
N CYS A 81 12.16 13.22 9.83
CA CYS A 81 12.16 12.34 8.65
C CYS A 81 12.43 13.14 7.38
N LEU A 82 11.77 14.29 7.19
CA LEU A 82 11.97 15.14 6.01
C LEU A 82 13.37 15.78 5.98
N ALA A 83 13.87 16.21 7.13
CA ALA A 83 15.20 16.79 7.26
C ALA A 83 16.29 15.77 6.93
N GLU A 84 16.19 14.56 7.50
CA GLU A 84 17.13 13.46 7.23
C GLU A 84 17.07 13.01 5.77
N PHE A 85 15.87 12.91 5.18
CA PHE A 85 15.69 12.58 3.77
C PHE A 85 16.42 13.60 2.86
N SER A 86 16.24 14.88 3.15
CA SER A 86 16.90 15.97 2.41
C SER A 86 18.43 15.93 2.60
N ALA A 87 18.90 15.68 3.82
CA ALA A 87 20.32 15.59 4.14
C ALA A 87 21.00 14.44 3.39
N ARG A 88 20.40 13.24 3.39
CA ARG A 88 20.92 12.06 2.68
C ARG A 88 20.96 12.25 1.16
N ILE A 89 19.93 12.85 0.58
CA ILE A 89 19.91 13.19 -0.85
C ILE A 89 20.95 14.27 -1.21
N GLY A 90 21.30 15.13 -0.24
CA GLY A 90 22.19 16.26 -0.43
C GLY A 90 21.54 17.41 -1.19
N ALA A 91 20.21 17.53 -1.11
CA ALA A 91 19.43 18.61 -1.70
C ALA A 91 18.13 18.84 -0.89
N PRO A 92 17.59 20.07 -0.84
CA PRO A 92 16.34 20.34 -0.15
C PRO A 92 15.18 19.58 -0.79
N VAL A 93 14.45 18.79 0.00
CA VAL A 93 13.19 18.16 -0.40
C VAL A 93 12.07 18.78 0.42
N SER A 94 11.14 19.47 -0.23
CA SER A 94 9.96 20.01 0.45
C SER A 94 8.95 18.89 0.73
N ARG A 95 8.07 19.09 1.73
CA ARG A 95 6.96 18.16 2.00
C ARG A 95 6.09 17.93 0.77
N ALA A 96 5.76 19.00 0.04
CA ALA A 96 4.95 18.90 -1.18
C ALA A 96 5.64 18.02 -2.24
N LEU A 97 6.95 18.17 -2.42
CA LEU A 97 7.72 17.32 -3.33
C LEU A 97 7.76 15.86 -2.85
N TRP A 98 7.95 15.62 -1.55
CA TRP A 98 7.94 14.27 -0.98
C TRP A 98 6.59 13.58 -1.22
N VAL A 99 5.48 14.27 -0.96
CA VAL A 99 4.11 13.76 -1.16
C VAL A 99 3.85 13.49 -2.64
N GLU A 100 4.18 14.44 -3.51
CA GLU A 100 3.93 14.31 -4.94
C GLU A 100 4.73 13.16 -5.56
N THR A 101 6.01 13.04 -5.19
CA THR A 101 6.87 11.94 -5.66
C THR A 101 6.39 10.58 -5.17
N ARG A 102 5.83 10.48 -3.94
CA ARG A 102 5.16 9.25 -3.47
C ARG A 102 3.88 8.99 -4.26
N ARG A 103 3.05 10.01 -4.48
CA ARG A 103 1.78 9.88 -5.22
C ARG A 103 1.97 9.35 -6.65
N VAL A 104 2.91 9.91 -7.41
CA VAL A 104 3.16 9.46 -8.80
C VAL A 104 3.79 8.06 -8.87
N SER A 105 4.38 7.58 -7.77
CA SER A 105 4.97 6.24 -7.67
C SER A 105 3.98 5.15 -7.25
N LEU A 106 2.71 5.50 -7.02
CA LEU A 106 1.68 4.55 -6.64
C LEU A 106 0.70 4.34 -7.81
N LYS A 107 0.57 3.09 -8.27
CA LYS A 107 -0.41 2.71 -9.28
C LYS A 107 -1.55 1.91 -8.63
N PRO A 108 -2.74 2.49 -8.44
CA PRO A 108 -3.85 1.80 -7.78
C PRO A 108 -4.23 0.50 -8.48
N PHE A 109 -4.62 -0.51 -7.71
CA PHE A 109 -5.25 -1.72 -8.23
C PHE A 109 -6.77 -1.54 -8.23
N PRO A 110 -7.42 -1.32 -9.39
CA PRO A 110 -8.85 -1.01 -9.43
C PRO A 110 -9.72 -2.09 -8.78
N ASP A 111 -9.37 -3.36 -8.97
CA ASP A 111 -10.12 -4.49 -8.43
C ASP A 111 -10.06 -4.54 -6.89
N MET A 112 -8.91 -4.21 -6.30
CA MET A 112 -8.75 -4.13 -4.85
C MET A 112 -9.51 -2.94 -4.26
N LEU A 113 -9.54 -1.81 -4.96
CA LEU A 113 -10.36 -0.66 -4.57
C LEU A 113 -11.86 -0.95 -4.68
N ALA A 114 -12.27 -1.72 -5.70
CA ALA A 114 -13.65 -2.18 -5.83
C ALA A 114 -14.04 -3.10 -4.67
N LEU A 115 -13.18 -4.06 -4.30
CA LEU A 115 -13.38 -4.92 -3.13
C LEU A 115 -13.54 -4.11 -1.83
N VAL A 116 -12.69 -3.11 -1.61
CA VAL A 116 -12.83 -2.19 -0.46
C VAL A 116 -14.19 -1.49 -0.47
N ALA A 117 -14.65 -1.03 -1.64
CA ALA A 117 -15.96 -0.38 -1.76
C ALA A 117 -17.12 -1.34 -1.47
N GLU A 118 -17.05 -2.58 -1.97
CA GLU A 118 -18.06 -3.62 -1.74
C GLU A 118 -18.16 -4.00 -0.26
N LEU A 119 -17.02 -4.20 0.42
CA LEU A 119 -17.00 -4.49 1.87
C LEU A 119 -17.63 -3.36 2.69
N LYS A 120 -17.30 -2.10 2.37
CA LYS A 120 -17.90 -0.94 3.03
C LYS A 120 -19.41 -0.85 2.78
N ALA A 121 -19.85 -1.10 1.56
CA ALA A 121 -21.28 -1.09 1.21
C ALA A 121 -22.04 -2.23 1.91
N GLY A 122 -21.39 -3.37 2.15
CA GLY A 122 -21.92 -4.50 2.91
C GLY A 122 -21.91 -4.31 4.43
N GLY A 123 -21.48 -3.15 4.95
CA GLY A 123 -21.48 -2.85 6.38
C GLY A 123 -20.25 -3.32 7.15
N THR A 124 -19.24 -3.88 6.48
CA THR A 124 -17.97 -4.25 7.12
C THR A 124 -17.13 -3.01 7.42
N THR A 125 -16.55 -2.95 8.62
CA THR A 125 -15.57 -1.90 8.95
C THR A 125 -14.30 -2.16 8.14
N VAL A 126 -13.78 -1.12 7.48
CA VAL A 126 -12.53 -1.21 6.72
C VAL A 126 -11.53 -0.20 7.28
N GLY A 127 -10.31 -0.66 7.56
CA GLY A 127 -9.19 0.16 7.99
C GLY A 127 -7.96 0.00 7.09
N LEU A 128 -7.05 0.98 7.17
CA LEU A 128 -5.73 0.93 6.54
C LEU A 128 -4.69 0.69 7.65
N LEU A 129 -3.88 -0.35 7.49
CA LEU A 129 -2.74 -0.64 8.34
C LEU A 129 -1.52 -0.85 7.45
N THR A 130 -0.68 0.18 7.37
CA THR A 130 0.47 0.19 6.48
C THR A 130 1.66 0.80 7.20
N ASN A 131 2.86 0.30 6.90
CA ASN A 131 4.10 0.89 7.38
C ASN A 131 4.33 2.18 6.61
N ASN A 132 4.25 3.30 7.31
CA ASN A 132 4.47 4.62 6.77
C ASN A 132 5.24 5.42 7.81
N ASP A 133 6.27 6.15 7.37
CA ASP A 133 6.90 7.14 8.21
C ASP A 133 5.90 8.20 8.70
N LEU A 134 6.26 8.91 9.78
CA LEU A 134 5.38 9.92 10.38
C LEU A 134 5.08 11.09 9.43
N LEU A 135 5.88 11.27 8.37
CA LEU A 135 5.66 12.30 7.36
C LEU A 135 4.39 12.03 6.53
N ALA A 136 4.02 10.76 6.37
CA ALA A 136 2.77 10.36 5.72
C ALA A 136 1.51 10.60 6.57
N LEU A 137 1.63 10.72 7.90
CA LEU A 137 0.48 10.84 8.81
C LEU A 137 -0.03 12.28 8.98
N GLU A 138 0.79 13.29 8.68
CA GLU A 138 0.39 14.69 8.82
C GLU A 138 -0.66 15.09 7.76
N GLY A 139 -1.83 15.56 8.19
CA GLY A 139 -2.93 15.98 7.31
C GLY A 139 -4.03 14.94 7.08
N SER A 140 -3.89 13.73 7.64
CA SER A 140 -5.02 12.81 7.84
C SER A 140 -5.89 13.32 9.00
N THR A 141 -6.69 14.34 8.73
CA THR A 141 -7.78 14.71 9.63
C THR A 141 -8.75 13.52 9.69
N ARG A 142 -9.11 13.10 10.91
CA ARG A 142 -10.07 12.03 11.18
C ARG A 142 -11.45 12.34 10.59
#